data_AF-A0A959UWT4-F1
#
_entry.id   AF-A0A959UWT4-F1
#
_cell.length_a   1.000
_cell.length_b   1.000
_cell.length_c   1.000
_cell.angle_alpha   90.00
_cell.angle_beta   90.00
_cell.angle_gamma   90.00
#
_symmetry.space_group_name_H-M   'P 1'
#
loop_
_entity.id
_entity.type
_entity.pdbx_description
1 polymer ?
#
loop_
_entity_poly.entity_id
_entity_poly.type
_entity_poly.pdbx_seq_one_letter_code
_entity_poly.pdbx_strand_id
1 'polypeptide(L)'
;VIDWLLVELRDPLDDTQVLETYGALLLNDGTVIDPQGGPLRIGTTSGSFFVAVRHRNHLGAMTAQPRTFTGQPVVLDLSDPDTPVHGFEPTVDMGGGTMALWAGDGNLDGQVKYTGSDNDRDRLLQAIGGVVPTQTIGGYLSEDLNLDGLVKYTGAANDRDLILQNIGGSVPTQVRVEQLP
;
A
#
# COMPACT_ATOMS: atom_id res chain seq x y z
N VAL A 1 6.93 -15.16 -2.88
CA VAL A 1 7.02 -13.86 -2.18
C VAL A 1 7.12 -12.80 -3.25
N ILE A 2 6.24 -11.81 -3.21
CA ILE A 2 6.24 -10.67 -4.12
C ILE A 2 6.96 -9.50 -3.45
N ASP A 3 6.61 -9.18 -2.21
CA ASP A 3 7.18 -8.04 -1.50
C ASP A 3 7.10 -8.18 0.03
N TRP A 4 7.65 -7.21 0.73
CA TRP A 4 7.48 -7.00 2.16
C TRP A 4 6.36 -5.99 2.44
N LEU A 5 5.66 -6.20 3.55
CA LEU A 5 4.74 -5.21 4.09
C LEU A 5 4.88 -5.13 5.61
N LEU A 6 4.35 -4.05 6.17
CA LEU A 6 4.20 -3.89 7.61
C LEU A 6 2.75 -4.15 8.00
N VAL A 7 2.54 -4.89 9.07
CA VAL A 7 1.26 -5.01 9.77
C VAL A 7 1.36 -4.29 11.09
N GLU A 8 0.47 -3.34 11.33
CA GLU A 8 0.41 -2.56 12.55
C GLU A 8 -0.83 -2.94 13.37
N LEU A 9 -0.66 -3.10 14.67
CA LEU A 9 -1.75 -3.10 15.63
C LEU A 9 -1.82 -1.72 16.28
N ARG A 10 -2.96 -1.06 16.15
CA ARG A 10 -3.22 0.29 16.66
C ARG A 10 -4.24 0.27 17.79
N ASP A 11 -4.15 1.24 18.69
CA ASP A 11 -4.99 1.32 19.89
C ASP A 11 -6.50 1.40 19.52
N PRO A 12 -7.39 0.64 20.17
CA PRO A 12 -8.80 0.60 19.82
C PRO A 12 -9.57 1.88 20.15
N LEU A 13 -8.99 2.80 20.93
CA LEU A 13 -9.57 4.08 21.34
C LEU A 13 -8.87 5.28 20.69
N ASP A 14 -7.65 5.09 20.18
CA ASP A 14 -6.87 6.09 19.44
C ASP A 14 -6.15 5.43 18.26
N ASP A 15 -6.74 5.50 17.07
CA ASP A 15 -6.23 4.85 15.86
C ASP A 15 -4.95 5.47 15.31
N THR A 16 -4.52 6.64 15.81
CA THR A 16 -3.20 7.24 15.50
C THR A 16 -2.07 6.53 16.26
N GLN A 17 -2.38 5.85 17.36
CA GLN A 17 -1.39 5.22 18.21
C GLN A 17 -1.06 3.80 17.75
N VAL A 18 0.10 3.64 17.12
CA VAL A 18 0.66 2.31 16.81
C VAL A 18 1.22 1.67 18.08
N LEU A 19 0.69 0.51 18.46
CA LEU A 19 1.13 -0.26 19.62
C LEU A 19 2.20 -1.27 19.25
N GLU A 20 2.03 -1.95 18.12
CA GLU A 20 2.95 -2.97 17.63
C GLU A 20 3.06 -2.93 16.10
N THR A 21 4.25 -3.24 15.58
CA THR A 21 4.51 -3.34 14.13
C THR A 21 5.24 -4.64 13.82
N TYR A 22 4.78 -5.33 12.79
CA TYR A 22 5.30 -6.62 12.34
C TYR A 22 5.70 -6.55 10.87
N GLY A 23 6.92 -6.97 10.55
CA GLY A 23 7.32 -7.20 9.16
C GLY A 23 6.76 -8.53 8.67
N ALA A 24 6.09 -8.52 7.53
CA ALA A 24 5.49 -9.70 6.92
C ALA A 24 5.84 -9.80 5.44
N LEU A 25 5.69 -11.00 4.88
CA LEU A 25 5.88 -11.25 3.45
C LEU A 25 4.53 -11.35 2.75
N LEU A 26 4.40 -10.67 1.62
CA LEU A 26 3.26 -10.77 0.72
C LEU A 26 3.52 -11.85 -0.33
N LEU A 27 2.56 -12.75 -0.51
CA LEU A 27 2.58 -13.77 -1.56
C LEU A 27 1.83 -13.31 -2.81
N ASN A 28 1.98 -14.06 -3.90
CA ASN A 28 1.38 -13.72 -5.20
C ASN A 28 -0.13 -13.92 -5.25
N ASP A 29 -0.70 -14.60 -4.26
CA ASP A 29 -2.14 -14.79 -4.07
C ASP A 29 -2.75 -13.78 -3.08
N GLY A 30 -1.98 -12.78 -2.63
CA GLY A 30 -2.43 -11.79 -1.65
C GLY A 30 -2.26 -12.23 -0.19
N THR A 31 -1.85 -13.48 0.07
CA THR A 31 -1.66 -13.97 1.43
C THR A 31 -0.47 -13.28 2.10
N VAL A 32 -0.68 -12.85 3.35
CA VAL A 32 0.37 -12.29 4.21
C VAL A 32 0.87 -13.38 5.16
N ILE A 33 2.18 -13.61 5.15
CA ILE A 33 2.82 -14.66 5.96
C ILE A 33 3.93 -14.11 6.84
N ASP A 34 4.24 -14.86 7.88
CA ASP A 34 5.41 -14.64 8.70
C ASP A 34 6.70 -14.89 7.88
N PRO A 35 7.79 -14.11 8.07
CA PRO A 35 9.04 -14.33 7.35
C PRO A 35 9.72 -15.68 7.63
N GLN A 36 9.39 -16.34 8.75
CA GLN A 36 9.83 -17.70 9.06
C GLN A 36 8.87 -18.77 8.50
N GLY A 37 7.79 -18.36 7.82
CA GLY A 37 6.79 -19.22 7.21
C GLY A 37 5.57 -19.48 8.11
N GLY A 38 4.45 -19.74 7.45
CA GLY A 38 3.14 -19.92 8.08
C GLY A 38 2.40 -18.61 8.34
N PRO A 39 1.27 -18.65 9.07
CA PRO A 39 0.51 -17.45 9.41
C PRO A 39 1.38 -16.44 10.18
N LEU A 40 1.15 -15.14 9.92
CA LEU A 40 1.84 -14.06 10.62
C LEU A 40 1.71 -14.21 12.14
N ARG A 41 2.84 -14.26 12.84
CA ARG A 41 2.87 -14.36 14.30
C ARG A 41 2.90 -12.95 14.89
N ILE A 42 1.94 -12.68 15.76
CA ILE A 42 1.92 -11.46 16.57
C ILE A 42 2.21 -11.80 18.03
N GLY A 43 2.91 -10.93 18.74
CA GLY A 43 3.21 -11.04 20.16
C GLY A 43 1.99 -10.79 21.05
N THR A 44 1.05 -9.96 20.58
CA THR A 44 -0.23 -9.73 21.25
C THR A 44 -1.08 -11.00 21.28
N THR A 45 -1.40 -11.48 22.48
CA THR A 45 -2.26 -12.66 22.66
C THR A 45 -3.73 -12.32 22.85
N SER A 46 -4.08 -11.10 23.28
CA SER A 46 -5.47 -10.70 23.48
C SER A 46 -5.67 -9.20 23.51
N GLY A 47 -6.88 -8.75 23.15
CA GLY A 47 -7.26 -7.34 23.13
C GLY A 47 -8.03 -7.00 21.86
N SER A 48 -8.43 -5.75 21.70
CA SER A 48 -9.04 -5.26 20.46
C SER A 48 -8.10 -4.24 19.85
N PHE A 49 -7.85 -4.33 18.56
CA PHE A 49 -6.89 -3.46 17.86
C PHE A 49 -7.42 -3.14 16.48
N PHE A 50 -7.21 -1.91 16.02
CA PHE A 50 -7.25 -1.69 14.58
C PHE A 50 -6.05 -2.41 13.95
N VAL A 51 -6.27 -3.07 12.81
CA VAL A 51 -5.21 -3.75 12.08
C VAL A 51 -4.97 -2.99 10.80
N ALA A 52 -3.77 -2.44 10.63
CA ALA A 52 -3.36 -1.72 9.44
C ALA A 52 -2.29 -2.49 8.66
N VAL A 53 -2.30 -2.34 7.34
CA VAL A 53 -1.25 -2.83 6.43
C VAL A 53 -0.63 -1.64 5.71
N ARG A 54 0.71 -1.60 5.66
CA ARG A 54 1.48 -0.58 4.93
C ARG A 54 2.44 -1.26 3.96
N HIS A 55 2.48 -0.74 2.74
CA HIS A 55 3.40 -1.20 1.70
C HIS A 55 4.41 -0.11 1.35
N ARG A 56 5.51 -0.46 0.69
CA ARG A 56 6.61 0.49 0.39
C ARG A 56 6.26 1.62 -0.58
N ASN A 57 5.16 1.49 -1.32
CA ASN A 57 4.79 2.42 -2.39
C ASN A 57 3.30 2.39 -2.75
N HIS A 58 2.48 1.85 -1.84
CA HIS A 58 1.03 1.90 -1.93
C HIS A 58 0.49 2.53 -0.65
N LEU A 59 -0.61 3.28 -0.77
CA LEU A 59 -1.32 3.85 0.35
C LEU A 59 -1.86 2.72 1.23
N GLY A 60 -1.51 2.73 2.51
CA GLY A 60 -1.92 1.72 3.47
C GLY A 60 -3.42 1.74 3.75
N ALA A 61 -3.90 0.64 4.32
CA ALA A 61 -5.30 0.44 4.67
C ALA A 61 -5.41 -0.13 6.08
N MET A 62 -6.50 0.19 6.77
CA MET A 62 -6.78 -0.26 8.13
C MET A 62 -8.22 -0.70 8.25
N THR A 63 -8.48 -1.70 9.08
CA THR A 63 -9.85 -2.09 9.45
C THR A 63 -10.66 -0.89 9.93
N ALA A 64 -11.91 -0.72 9.50
CA ALA A 64 -12.74 0.39 9.95
C ALA A 64 -13.14 0.30 11.43
N GLN A 65 -13.02 -0.89 12.03
CA GLN A 65 -13.35 -1.16 13.43
C GLN A 65 -12.29 -2.09 14.03
N PRO A 66 -12.01 -2.01 15.34
CA PRO A 66 -11.06 -2.90 15.98
C PRO A 66 -11.45 -4.38 15.85
N ARG A 67 -10.45 -5.23 15.63
CA ARG A 67 -10.58 -6.70 15.63
C ARG A 67 -10.20 -7.23 17.00
N THR A 68 -10.99 -8.16 17.51
CA THR A 68 -10.76 -8.77 18.82
C THR A 68 -9.91 -10.04 18.70
N PHE A 69 -8.84 -10.09 19.49
CA PHE A 69 -7.92 -11.19 19.63
C PHE A 69 -8.17 -11.87 20.99
N THR A 70 -8.23 -13.20 20.99
CA THR A 70 -8.55 -14.02 22.17
C THR A 70 -7.54 -15.16 22.39
N GLY A 71 -6.36 -15.04 21.80
CA GLY A 71 -5.31 -16.06 21.80
C GLY A 71 -5.49 -17.12 20.71
N GLN A 72 -6.50 -16.95 19.86
CA GLN A 72 -6.75 -17.78 18.68
C GLN A 72 -6.37 -17.03 17.40
N PRO A 73 -6.02 -17.74 16.32
CA PRO A 73 -5.79 -17.12 15.02
C PRO A 73 -7.00 -16.27 14.58
N VAL A 74 -6.73 -15.05 14.16
CA VAL A 74 -7.73 -14.15 13.58
C VAL A 74 -7.56 -14.18 12.07
N VAL A 75 -8.64 -14.48 11.35
CA VAL A 75 -8.71 -14.31 9.90
C VAL A 75 -9.18 -12.89 9.61
N LEU A 76 -8.39 -12.19 8.80
CA LEU A 76 -8.70 -10.86 8.29
C LEU A 76 -8.35 -10.85 6.80
N ASP A 77 -9.31 -10.46 5.99
CA ASP A 77 -9.15 -10.35 4.55
C ASP A 77 -9.54 -8.92 4.13
N LEU A 78 -8.54 -8.09 3.83
CA LEU A 78 -8.75 -6.72 3.34
C LEU A 78 -9.01 -6.68 1.82
N SER A 79 -8.89 -7.82 1.13
CA SER A 79 -9.23 -7.95 -0.29
C SER A 79 -10.72 -8.25 -0.51
N ASP A 80 -11.41 -8.72 0.52
CA ASP A 80 -12.87 -8.90 0.52
C ASP A 80 -13.58 -7.52 0.53
N PRO A 81 -14.40 -7.19 -0.48
CA PRO A 81 -15.13 -5.93 -0.54
C PRO A 81 -16.14 -5.75 0.60
N ASP A 82 -16.54 -6.84 1.26
CA ASP A 82 -17.43 -6.78 2.43
C ASP A 82 -16.69 -6.50 3.74
N THR A 83 -15.35 -6.54 3.75
CA THR A 83 -14.56 -6.13 4.92
C THR A 83 -14.53 -4.61 5.05
N PRO A 84 -15.06 -4.01 6.14
CA PRO A 84 -15.03 -2.57 6.31
C PRO A 84 -13.60 -2.04 6.53
N VAL A 85 -13.19 -1.07 5.72
CA VAL A 85 -11.87 -0.41 5.78
C VAL A 85 -12.06 1.08 6.12
N HIS A 86 -11.16 1.63 6.95
CA HIS A 86 -11.20 2.98 7.47
C HIS A 86 -11.03 4.05 6.37
N GLY A 87 -11.83 5.12 6.43
CA GLY A 87 -11.71 6.30 5.56
C GLY A 87 -12.62 6.30 4.32
N PHE A 88 -12.30 7.17 3.37
CA PHE A 88 -13.04 7.35 2.12
C PHE A 88 -12.26 6.78 0.94
N GLU A 89 -12.85 5.81 0.23
CA GLU A 89 -12.19 5.05 -0.85
C GLU A 89 -10.78 4.54 -0.48
N PRO A 90 -10.60 3.85 0.66
CA PRO A 90 -9.28 3.44 1.14
C PRO A 90 -8.59 2.37 0.30
N THR A 91 -9.36 1.67 -0.53
CA THR A 91 -8.88 0.60 -1.42
C THR A 91 -9.55 0.75 -2.80
N VAL A 92 -9.00 0.04 -3.78
CA VAL A 92 -9.49 0.02 -5.17
C VAL A 92 -9.94 -1.39 -5.55
N ASP A 93 -11.08 -1.52 -6.24
CA ASP A 93 -11.48 -2.80 -6.84
C ASP A 93 -10.66 -3.05 -8.11
N MET A 94 -9.91 -4.15 -8.12
CA MET A 94 -9.12 -4.58 -9.28
C MET A 94 -9.96 -5.31 -10.34
N GLY A 95 -11.27 -5.39 -10.12
CA GLY A 95 -12.23 -6.14 -10.92
C GLY A 95 -12.44 -7.53 -10.35
N GLY A 96 -13.68 -8.04 -10.48
CA GLY A 96 -14.04 -9.36 -9.96
C GLY A 96 -14.26 -9.41 -8.44
N GLY A 97 -14.31 -8.26 -7.77
CA GLY A 97 -14.58 -8.16 -6.33
C GLY A 97 -13.34 -8.42 -5.48
N THR A 98 -12.15 -8.01 -5.95
CA THR A 98 -10.92 -8.10 -5.18
C THR A 98 -10.38 -6.70 -4.94
N MET A 99 -10.35 -6.30 -3.67
CA MET A 99 -9.85 -5.00 -3.24
C MET A 99 -8.32 -5.03 -3.12
N ALA A 100 -7.67 -3.94 -3.54
CA ALA A 100 -6.23 -3.72 -3.44
C ALA A 100 -5.91 -2.35 -2.84
N LEU A 101 -4.66 -2.19 -2.38
CA LEU A 101 -4.14 -0.89 -1.97
C LEU A 101 -3.93 0.00 -3.19
N TRP A 102 -4.04 1.32 -3.01
CA TRP A 102 -3.75 2.27 -4.08
C TRP A 102 -2.24 2.41 -4.28
N ALA A 103 -1.73 1.99 -5.45
CA ALA A 103 -0.35 2.24 -5.83
C ALA A 103 -0.10 3.73 -6.10
N GLY A 104 1.15 4.19 -5.97
CA GLY A 104 1.57 5.47 -6.54
C GLY A 104 2.32 6.40 -5.62
N ASP A 105 2.42 6.06 -4.33
CA ASP A 105 3.12 6.85 -3.32
C ASP A 105 4.61 6.47 -3.34
N GLY A 106 5.34 6.94 -4.36
CA GLY A 106 6.74 6.60 -4.57
C GLY A 106 7.68 7.33 -3.61
N ASN A 107 7.20 8.38 -2.95
CA ASN A 107 7.97 9.22 -2.03
C ASN A 107 7.66 8.96 -0.54
N LEU A 108 6.68 8.11 -0.24
CA LEU A 108 6.22 7.73 1.10
C LEU A 108 5.68 8.92 1.91
N ASP A 109 5.04 9.89 1.25
CA ASP A 109 4.43 11.06 1.91
C ASP A 109 2.93 10.88 2.21
N GLY A 110 2.37 9.70 1.93
CA GLY A 110 0.97 9.37 2.13
C GLY A 110 0.05 10.00 1.08
N GLN A 111 0.58 10.53 -0.03
CA GLN A 111 -0.22 11.16 -1.07
C GLN A 111 0.27 10.80 -2.46
N VAL A 112 -0.64 10.30 -3.29
CA VAL A 112 -0.37 10.12 -4.72
C VAL A 112 -0.70 11.41 -5.46
N LYS A 113 0.31 11.99 -6.11
CA LYS A 113 0.24 13.27 -6.83
C LYS A 113 0.89 13.17 -8.20
N TYR A 114 0.19 13.65 -9.23
CA TYR A 114 0.74 13.74 -10.60
C TYR A 114 1.36 15.11 -10.91
N THR A 115 0.92 16.17 -10.24
CA THR A 115 1.43 17.54 -10.39
C THR A 115 1.54 18.24 -9.03
N GLY A 116 2.15 19.43 -9.00
CA GLY A 116 2.38 20.19 -7.77
C GLY A 116 3.76 19.94 -7.16
N SER A 117 4.01 20.53 -5.99
CA SER A 117 5.25 20.25 -5.24
C SER A 117 5.28 18.79 -4.80
N ASP A 118 6.47 18.20 -4.81
CA ASP A 118 6.73 16.85 -4.30
C ASP A 118 5.88 15.75 -4.94
N ASN A 119 5.45 15.94 -6.19
CA ASN A 119 4.66 14.95 -6.90
C ASN A 119 5.47 13.68 -7.24
N ASP A 120 4.81 12.52 -7.20
CA ASP A 120 5.42 11.20 -7.45
C ASP A 120 5.93 11.05 -8.89
N ARG A 121 5.26 11.72 -9.83
CA ARG A 121 5.63 11.69 -11.25
C ARG A 121 7.04 12.23 -11.48
N ASP A 122 7.39 13.35 -10.84
CA ASP A 122 8.71 13.94 -10.99
C ASP A 122 9.78 13.14 -10.24
N ARG A 123 9.41 12.50 -9.12
CA ARG A 123 10.30 11.56 -8.41
C ARG A 123 10.66 10.37 -9.28
N LEU A 124 9.68 9.80 -9.98
CA LEU A 124 9.89 8.74 -10.97
C LEU A 124 10.88 9.16 -12.07
N LEU A 125 10.72 10.38 -12.62
CA LEU A 125 11.65 10.89 -13.63
C LEU A 125 13.07 11.05 -13.08
N GLN A 126 13.20 11.56 -11.84
CA GLN A 126 14.49 11.72 -11.18
C GLN A 126 15.18 10.37 -10.94
N ALA A 127 14.43 9.34 -10.53
CA ALA A 127 14.95 8.01 -10.28
C ALA A 127 15.64 7.43 -11.53
N ILE A 128 15.04 7.58 -12.72
CA ILE A 128 15.64 7.12 -13.99
C ILE A 128 16.72 8.06 -14.57
N GLY A 129 17.22 9.02 -13.77
CA GLY A 129 18.29 9.94 -14.14
C GLY A 129 17.85 11.32 -14.62
N GLY A 130 16.55 11.65 -14.56
CA GLY A 130 16.01 13.02 -14.69
C GLY A 130 15.94 13.61 -16.11
N VAL A 131 16.68 13.04 -17.07
CA VAL A 131 16.87 13.67 -18.39
C VAL A 131 16.24 12.86 -19.53
N VAL A 132 16.47 11.55 -19.57
CA VAL A 132 16.04 10.69 -20.69
C VAL A 132 14.85 9.84 -20.23
N PRO A 133 13.60 10.18 -20.63
CA PRO A 133 12.39 9.56 -20.10
C PRO A 133 12.18 8.11 -20.55
N THR A 134 12.98 7.62 -21.50
CA THR A 134 12.98 6.22 -21.95
C THR A 134 13.99 5.36 -21.20
N GLN A 135 14.79 5.93 -20.29
CA GLN A 135 15.65 5.13 -19.43
C GLN A 135 14.79 4.34 -18.43
N THR A 136 15.33 3.19 -18.05
CA THR A 136 14.73 2.30 -17.07
C THR A 136 15.80 1.89 -16.09
N ILE A 137 15.45 1.81 -14.81
CA ILE A 137 16.34 1.25 -13.79
C ILE A 137 15.66 0.05 -13.14
N GLY A 138 16.44 -0.99 -12.85
CA GLY A 138 15.94 -2.18 -12.18
C GLY A 138 16.39 -2.23 -10.73
N GLY A 139 15.55 -2.80 -9.87
CA GLY A 139 15.89 -3.00 -8.46
C GLY A 139 14.67 -2.98 -7.55
N TYR A 140 14.93 -3.09 -6.25
CA TYR A 140 13.93 -2.90 -5.21
C TYR A 140 13.83 -1.40 -4.89
N LEU A 141 12.97 -0.71 -5.62
CA LEU A 141 12.87 0.76 -5.61
C LEU A 141 11.44 1.19 -5.24
N SER A 142 11.31 2.32 -4.54
CA SER A 142 10.01 2.86 -4.17
C SER A 142 9.20 3.28 -5.40
N GLU A 143 9.88 3.75 -6.45
CA GLU A 143 9.28 4.21 -7.70
C GLU A 143 8.85 3.07 -8.65
N ASP A 144 9.15 1.81 -8.33
CA ASP A 144 8.64 0.63 -9.05
C ASP A 144 7.22 0.35 -8.54
N LEU A 145 6.24 1.10 -9.07
CA LEU A 145 4.88 1.17 -8.55
C LEU A 145 4.02 -0.02 -8.99
N ASN A 146 4.38 -0.66 -10.10
CA ASN A 146 3.70 -1.87 -10.59
C ASN A 146 4.33 -3.18 -10.07
N LEU A 147 5.46 -3.09 -9.34
CA LEU A 147 6.21 -4.21 -8.76
C LEU A 147 6.75 -5.20 -9.82
N ASP A 148 7.04 -4.72 -11.03
CA ASP A 148 7.63 -5.52 -12.11
C ASP A 148 9.16 -5.59 -12.07
N GLY A 149 9.77 -4.88 -11.11
CA GLY A 149 11.21 -4.82 -10.90
C GLY A 149 11.94 -3.80 -11.79
N LEU A 150 11.20 -3.00 -12.58
CA LEU A 150 11.72 -1.95 -13.46
C LEU A 150 10.94 -0.65 -13.32
N VAL A 151 11.63 0.41 -12.93
CA VAL A 151 11.10 1.77 -12.92
C VAL A 151 11.10 2.33 -14.34
N LYS A 152 9.91 2.72 -14.84
CA LYS A 152 9.68 3.23 -16.20
C LYS A 152 8.84 4.51 -16.17
N TYR A 153 9.34 5.58 -16.79
CA TYR A 153 8.58 6.83 -16.96
C TYR A 153 7.72 6.87 -18.23
N THR A 154 8.09 6.12 -19.27
CA THR A 154 7.31 6.01 -20.53
C THR A 154 7.31 4.57 -21.04
N GLY A 155 6.53 4.32 -22.09
CA GLY A 155 6.42 3.01 -22.72
C GLY A 155 5.22 2.22 -22.20
N ALA A 156 5.09 0.97 -22.62
CA ALA A 156 4.02 0.11 -22.12
C ALA A 156 4.24 -0.24 -20.65
N ALA A 157 3.15 -0.28 -19.87
CA ALA A 157 3.15 -0.60 -18.45
C ALA A 157 4.15 0.25 -17.63
N ASN A 158 4.19 1.56 -17.90
CA ASN A 158 5.03 2.49 -17.15
C ASN A 158 4.38 2.89 -15.82
N ASP A 159 5.20 3.20 -14.81
CA ASP A 159 4.74 3.58 -13.46
C ASP A 159 4.05 4.95 -13.44
N ARG A 160 4.45 5.84 -14.36
CA ARG A 160 3.92 7.20 -14.46
C ARG A 160 2.41 7.21 -14.70
N ASP A 161 1.94 6.31 -15.56
CA ASP A 161 0.54 6.22 -15.92
C ASP A 161 -0.31 5.65 -14.78
N LEU A 162 0.26 4.83 -13.88
CA LEU A 162 -0.42 4.37 -12.66
C LEU A 162 -0.73 5.54 -11.73
N ILE A 163 0.21 6.47 -11.54
CA ILE A 163 0.01 7.68 -10.73
C ILE A 163 -1.20 8.46 -11.27
N LEU A 164 -1.24 8.71 -12.58
CA LEU A 164 -2.34 9.46 -13.21
C LEU A 164 -3.68 8.74 -13.07
N GLN A 165 -3.70 7.42 -13.32
CA GLN A 165 -4.91 6.61 -13.22
C GLN A 165 -5.47 6.61 -11.79
N ASN A 166 -4.61 6.44 -10.78
CA ASN A 166 -5.03 6.32 -9.39
C ASN A 166 -5.54 7.64 -8.78
N ILE A 167 -5.17 8.80 -9.35
CA ILE A 167 -5.77 10.09 -8.97
C ILE A 167 -7.02 10.45 -9.79
N GLY A 168 -7.56 9.55 -10.61
CA GLY A 168 -8.78 9.77 -11.39
C GLY A 168 -8.58 9.98 -12.91
N GLY A 169 -7.36 9.76 -13.42
CA GLY A 169 -7.03 9.52 -14.82
C GLY A 169 -7.08 10.71 -15.78
N SER A 170 -7.93 11.71 -15.53
CA SER A 170 -8.21 12.80 -16.47
C SER A 170 -7.87 14.18 -15.93
N VAL A 171 -7.88 14.35 -14.60
CA VAL A 171 -7.59 15.62 -13.93
C VAL A 171 -6.27 15.49 -13.17
N PRO A 172 -5.15 16.00 -13.71
CA PRO A 172 -3.81 15.76 -13.16
C PRO A 172 -3.52 16.51 -11.85
N THR A 173 -4.48 17.29 -11.36
CA THR A 173 -4.38 18.07 -10.13
C THR A 173 -5.12 17.43 -8.95
N GLN A 174 -5.80 16.30 -9.17
CA GLN A 174 -6.35 15.53 -8.06
C GLN A 174 -5.22 14.89 -7.25
N VAL A 175 -5.50 14.68 -5.97
CA VAL A 175 -4.59 14.03 -5.03
C VAL A 175 -5.36 12.92 -4.36
N ARG A 176 -4.77 11.72 -4.32
CA ARG A 176 -5.28 10.64 -3.48
C ARG A 176 -4.46 10.61 -2.21
N VAL A 177 -5.14 10.61 -1.06
CA VAL A 177 -4.50 10.68 0.26
C VAL A 177 -4.68 9.34 0.96
N GLU A 178 -3.64 8.89 1.66
CA GLU A 178 -3.70 7.74 2.54
C GLU A 178 -4.82 7.91 3.58
N GLN A 179 -5.55 6.84 3.86
CA GLN A 179 -6.66 6.87 4.81
C GLN A 179 -6.26 6.40 6.22
N LEU A 180 -4.98 6.12 6.43
CA LEU A 180 -4.41 5.88 7.75
C LEU A 180 -4.24 7.21 8.47
N PRO A 181 -4.59 7.28 9.76
CA PRO A 181 -4.41 8.46 10.59
C PRO A 181 -2.95 8.61 11.06
#